data_AF-A0A1X7V6V7-F1
#
_entry.id   AF-A0A1X7V6V7-F1
#
_cell.length_a   1.000
_cell.length_b   1.000
_cell.length_c   1.000
_cell.angle_alpha   90.00
_cell.angle_beta   90.00
_cell.angle_gamma   90.00
#
_symmetry.space_group_name_H-M   'P 1'
#
loop_
_entity.id
_entity.type
_entity.pdbx_description
1 polymer ?
#
loop_
_entity_poly.entity_id
_entity_poly.type
_entity_poly.pdbx_seq_one_letter_code
_entity_poly.pdbx_strand_id
1 'polypeptide(L)' 'MVSNLNLAYLHMRLGDIFGTNKWFESKNILFVSDHLQLPPVNGRPVLIKVSNKLVKSKLGAANAVNISKETVEL' A
#
# COMPACT_ATOMS: atom_id res chain seq x y z
N MET A 1 11.18 -2.16 -0.73
CA MET A 1 10.54 -3.47 -0.95
C MET A 1 9.86 -3.93 0.32
N VAL A 2 8.57 -4.28 0.26
CA VAL A 2 7.82 -4.90 1.36
C VAL A 2 7.39 -6.29 0.89
N SER A 3 7.65 -7.33 1.70
CA SER A 3 7.23 -8.70 1.41
C SER A 3 5.84 -9.00 1.99
N ASN A 4 5.19 -10.06 1.52
CA ASN A 4 3.95 -10.57 2.13
C ASN A 4 4.12 -10.93 3.61
N LEU A 5 5.30 -11.43 3.98
CA LEU A 5 5.62 -11.77 5.37
C LEU A 5 5.67 -10.51 6.26
N ASN A 6 6.23 -9.41 5.75
CA ASN A 6 6.23 -8.14 6.46
C ASN A 6 4.81 -7.59 6.65
N LEU A 7 3.92 -7.75 5.66
CA LEU A 7 2.52 -7.35 5.78
C LEU A 7 1.75 -8.20 6.78
N ALA A 8 1.95 -9.52 6.76
CA ALA A 8 1.36 -10.44 7.71
C ALA A 8 1.82 -10.13 9.15
N TYR A 9 3.12 -9.83 9.32
CA TYR A 9 3.67 -9.39 10.60
C TYR A 9 3.05 -8.06 11.05
N LEU A 10 2.93 -7.06 10.16
CA LEU A 10 2.28 -5.79 10.48
C LEU A 10 0.83 -6.01 10.93
N HIS A 11 0.08 -6.87 10.24
CA HIS A 11 -1.30 -7.19 10.62
C HIS A 11 -1.38 -7.82 12.01
N MET A 12 -0.53 -8.81 12.32
CA MET A 12 -0.46 -9.43 13.64
C MET A 12 -0.13 -8.41 14.74
N ARG A 13 0.86 -7.54 14.51
CA ARG A 13 1.25 -6.50 15.49
C ARG A 13 0.17 -5.47 15.73
N LEU A 14 -0.60 -5.11 14.70
CA LEU A 14 -1.76 -4.25 14.88
C LEU A 14 -2.84 -4.97 15.69
N GLY A 15 -3.06 -6.27 15.44
CA GLY A 15 -3.95 -7.11 16.23
C GLY A 15 -3.58 -7.14 17.71
N ASP A 16 -2.30 -7.28 18.05
CA ASP A 16 -1.80 -7.22 19.43
C ASP A 16 -2.14 -5.88 20.12
N ILE A 17 -2.15 -4.77 19.35
CA ILE A 17 -2.35 -3.42 19.88
C ILE A 17 -3.83 -3.06 19.98
N PHE A 18 -4.63 -3.39 18.97
CA PHE A 18 -6.01 -2.93 18.83
C PHE A 18 -7.05 -4.00 19.16
N GLY A 19 -6.66 -5.27 19.24
CA GLY A 19 -7.51 -6.36 19.71
C GLY A 19 -8.70 -6.70 18.80
N THR A 20 -8.67 -6.34 17.52
CA THR A 20 -9.70 -6.73 16.55
C THR A 20 -9.15 -7.82 15.61
N ASN A 21 -10.02 -8.38 14.77
CA ASN A 21 -9.67 -9.43 13.80
C ASN A 21 -9.90 -8.98 12.35
N LYS A 22 -10.18 -7.69 12.15
CA LYS A 22 -10.39 -7.14 10.81
C LYS A 22 -9.03 -6.89 10.16
N TRP A 23 -8.98 -6.95 8.83
CA TRP A 23 -7.75 -6.65 8.09
C TRP A 23 -7.17 -5.31 8.53
N PHE A 24 -5.91 -5.33 8.96
CA PHE A 24 -5.19 -4.18 9.51
C PHE A 24 -5.99 -3.42 10.59
N GLU A 25 -6.82 -4.11 11.36
CA GLU A 25 -7.59 -3.53 12.44
C GLU A 25 -8.49 -2.36 12.01
N SER A 26 -8.98 -2.45 10.76
CA SER A 26 -9.76 -1.38 10.09
C SER A 26 -9.08 -0.02 10.06
N LYS A 27 -7.75 0.02 10.16
CA LYS A 27 -6.97 1.25 10.00
C LYS A 27 -6.79 1.54 8.51
N ASN A 28 -6.91 2.81 8.16
CA ASN A 28 -6.58 3.27 6.82
C ASN A 28 -5.06 3.23 6.65
N ILE A 29 -4.54 2.33 5.83
CA ILE A 29 -3.11 2.19 5.54
C ILE A 29 -2.85 2.63 4.10
N LEU A 30 -1.90 3.55 3.93
CA LEU A 30 -1.41 3.98 2.62
C LEU A 30 -0.04 3.36 2.37
N PHE A 31 0.06 2.52 1.35
CA PHE A 31 1.34 2.03 0.85
C PHE A 31 1.83 2.95 -0.26
N VAL A 32 3.00 3.57 -0.07
CA VAL A 32 3.69 4.36 -1.08
C VAL A 32 4.89 3.55 -1.57
N SER A 33 4.93 3.26 -2.87
CA SER A 33 6.03 2.55 -3.52
C SER A 33 6.50 3.32 -4.74
N ASP A 34 7.79 3.27 -5.01
CA ASP A 34 8.37 3.80 -6.25
C ASP A 34 8.16 2.79 -7.40
N HIS A 35 7.91 3.29 -8.61
CA HIS A 35 7.77 2.50 -9.82
C HIS A 35 9.07 1.78 -10.22
N LEU A 36 10.22 2.38 -9.90
CA LEU A 36 11.54 1.81 -10.16
C LEU A 36 12.04 0.91 -9.01
N GLN A 37 11.20 0.64 -8.02
CA GLN A 37 11.60 -0.23 -6.93
C GLN A 37 11.72 -1.68 -7.42
N LEU A 38 12.86 -2.30 -7.10
CA LEU A 38 13.09 -3.71 -7.39
C LEU A 38 11.93 -4.56 -6.83
N PRO A 39 11.52 -5.62 -7.55
CA PRO A 39 10.53 -6.56 -7.03
C PRO A 39 11.07 -7.23 -5.75
N PRO A 40 10.19 -7.71 -4.86
CA PRO A 40 10.62 -8.47 -3.68
C PRO A 40 11.59 -9.59 -4.06
N VAL A 41 12.68 -9.77 -3.27
CA VAL A 41 13.79 -10.70 -3.58
C VAL A 41 13.28 -12.11 -3.87
N ASN A 42 12.25 -12.53 -3.13
CA ASN A 42 11.54 -13.79 -3.33
C ASN A 42 10.03 -13.55 -3.27
N GLY A 43 9.39 -13.30 -4.40
CA GLY A 43 7.92 -13.25 -4.42
C GLY A 43 7.31 -12.63 -5.66
N ARG A 44 6.01 -12.90 -5.82
CA ARG A 44 5.15 -12.18 -6.77
C ARG A 44 4.96 -10.73 -6.27
N PRO A 45 4.63 -9.78 -7.15
CA PRO A 45 4.33 -8.40 -6.75
C PRO A 45 3.25 -8.39 -5.67
N VAL A 46 3.58 -7.81 -4.52
CA VAL A 46 2.69 -7.72 -3.35
C VAL A 46 1.63 -6.64 -3.52
N LEU A 47 1.94 -5.64 -4.35
CA LEU A 47 1.07 -4.51 -4.65
C LEU A 47 0.60 -4.59 -6.10
N ILE A 48 -0.67 -4.29 -6.31
CA ILE A 48 -1.28 -4.17 -7.64
C ILE A 48 -1.29 -2.69 -8.06
N LYS A 49 -1.03 -2.43 -9.34
CA LYS A 49 -1.13 -1.09 -9.89
C LYS A 49 -2.61 -0.67 -9.91
N VAL A 50 -2.93 0.44 -9.26
CA VAL A 50 -4.27 1.05 -9.26
C VAL A 50 -4.25 2.34 -10.07
N SER A 51 -5.33 2.62 -10.80
CA SER A 51 -5.39 3.82 -11.65
C SER A 51 -5.53 5.09 -10.82
N ASN A 52 -4.93 6.18 -11.29
CA ASN A 52 -5.06 7.50 -10.65
C ASN A 52 -6.51 7.96 -10.47
N LYS A 53 -7.40 7.59 -11.40
CA LYS A 53 -8.84 7.87 -11.30
C LYS A 53 -9.48 7.17 -10.09
N LEU A 54 -9.13 5.90 -9.85
CA LEU A 54 -9.63 5.13 -8.71
C LEU A 54 -9.06 5.66 -7.39
N VAL A 55 -7.78 6.04 -7.36
CA VAL A 55 -7.16 6.60 -6.16
C VAL A 55 -7.81 7.95 -5.81
N LYS A 56 -7.99 8.85 -6.78
CA LYS A 56 -8.65 10.16 -6.56
C LYS A 56 -10.09 10.02 -6.07
N SER A 57 -10.86 9.05 -6.57
CA SER A 57 -12.25 8.85 -6.13
C SER A 57 -12.35 8.25 -4.72
N LYS A 58 -11.40 7.41 -4.32
CA LYS A 58 -11.38 6.79 -2.99
C LYS A 58 -10.74 7.67 -1.92
N LEU A 59 -9.82 8.53 -2.32
CA LEU A 59 -9.03 9.36 -1.41
C LEU A 59 -9.51 10.83 -1.37
N GLY A 60 -10.64 11.13 -2.01
CA GLY A 60 -11.19 12.48 -2.23
C GLY A 60 -11.48 13.34 -0.99
N ALA A 61 -11.15 12.90 0.22
CA ALA A 61 -11.20 13.68 1.46
C ALA A 61 -9.81 14.03 2.04
N ALA A 62 -8.72 13.48 1.51
CA ALA A 62 -7.37 13.76 1.99
C ALA A 62 -6.76 14.91 1.18
N ASN A 63 -6.52 16.05 1.82
CA ASN A 63 -6.03 17.29 1.21
C ASN A 63 -4.58 17.23 0.68
N ALA A 64 -3.89 16.09 0.83
CA ALA A 64 -2.56 15.90 0.28
C ALA A 64 -2.38 14.46 -0.17
N VAL A 65 -2.42 14.24 -1.48
CA VAL A 65 -2.03 12.95 -2.06
C VAL A 65 -1.07 13.21 -3.20
N ASN A 66 0.22 12.99 -2.95
CA ASN A 66 1.19 12.86 -4.02
C ASN A 66 1.13 11.42 -4.53
N ILE A 67 0.14 11.13 -5.39
CA ILE A 67 0.08 9.88 -6.14
C ILE A 67 1.15 9.99 -7.22
N SER A 68 2.12 9.08 -7.24
CA SER A 68 3.29 9.16 -8.13
C SER A 68 2.87 9.58 -9.54
N LYS A 69 3.35 10.73 -9.98
CA LYS A 69 3.10 11.27 -11.31
C LYS A 69 3.84 10.37 -12.30
N GLU A 70 3.12 9.62 -13.13
CA GLU A 70 3.73 9.00 -14.31
C GLU A 70 4.35 10.12 -15.15
N THR A 71 5.67 10.05 -15.33
CA THR A 71 6.46 10.88 -16.24
C THR A 71 7.58 9.95 -16.71
N VAL A 72 7.90 9.69 -17.98
CA VAL A 72 7.40 10.05 -19.32
C VAL A 72 7.92 8.93 -20.23
N GLU A 73 7.29 8.73 -21.39
CA GLU A 73 7.74 7.85 -22.48
C GLU A 73 9.23 8.06 -22.83
N LEU A 74 9.97 6.96 -22.95
CA LEU A 74 11.14 6.85 -23.83
C LEU A 74 10.99 5.58 -24.67
#